data_AF-A0ABD5VY46-F1
#
_entry.id   AF-A0ABD5VY46-F1
#
_cell.length_a   1.000
_cell.length_b   1.000
_cell.length_c   1.000
_cell.angle_alpha   90.00
_cell.angle_beta   90.00
_cell.angle_gamma   90.00
#
_symmetry.space_group_name_H-M   'P 1'
#
loop_
_entity.id
_entity.type
_entity.pdbx_description
1 polymer ?
#
loop_
_entity_poly.entity_id
_entity_poly.type
_entity_poly.pdbx_seq_one_letter_code
_entity_poly.pdbx_strand_id
1 'polypeptide(L)' 'MQAEPRTVFWIARDITERKRREQEYEQIFNGVPNPLTVNDPETGELLEVNDAMCEILGYEKETILGKGNDWQQ' A
#
# COMPACT_ATOMS: atom_id res chain seq x y z
N MET A 1 -20.97 -6.12 -49.51
CA MET A 1 -20.10 -6.55 -48.40
C MET A 1 -20.80 -6.10 -47.11
N GLN A 2 -21.60 -6.97 -46.50
CA GLN A 2 -22.31 -6.65 -45.24
C GLN A 2 -21.35 -6.93 -44.08
N ALA A 3 -21.22 -5.98 -43.15
CA ALA A 3 -20.42 -6.17 -41.94
C ALA A 3 -21.23 -7.02 -40.94
N GLU A 4 -20.64 -8.12 -40.46
CA GLU A 4 -21.27 -8.91 -39.40
C GLU A 4 -21.15 -8.21 -38.04
N PRO A 5 -22.21 -8.23 -37.20
CA PRO A 5 -22.19 -7.61 -35.90
C PRO A 5 -21.21 -8.34 -34.98
N ARG A 6 -20.26 -7.60 -34.39
CA ARG A 6 -19.39 -8.12 -33.33
C ARG A 6 -20.00 -7.76 -31.98
N THR A 7 -20.28 -8.78 -31.17
CA THR A 7 -20.75 -8.60 -29.79
C THR A 7 -19.55 -8.45 -28.86
N VAL A 8 -19.54 -7.39 -28.06
CA VAL A 8 -18.62 -7.25 -26.93
C VAL A 8 -19.38 -7.58 -25.66
N PHE A 9 -18.84 -8.50 -24.86
CA PHE A 9 -19.34 -8.79 -23.52
C PHE A 9 -18.39 -8.18 -22.50
N TRP A 10 -18.92 -7.59 -21.43
CA TRP A 10 -18.12 -7.05 -20.34
C TRP A 10 -18.66 -7.49 -18.99
N ILE A 11 -17.77 -7.68 -18.02
CA ILE A 11 -18.11 -8.02 -16.63
C ILE A 11 -17.42 -7.01 -15.73
N ALA A 12 -18.21 -6.33 -14.91
CA ALA A 12 -17.76 -5.43 -13.86
C ALA A 12 -17.79 -6.13 -12.52
N ARG A 13 -16.79 -5.88 -11.68
CA ARG A 13 -16.93 -6.05 -10.23
C ARG A 13 -16.90 -4.67 -9.60
N ASP A 14 -17.88 -4.38 -8.77
CA ASP A 14 -17.84 -3.18 -7.92
C ASP A 14 -16.73 -3.34 -6.87
N ILE A 15 -15.79 -2.40 -6.86
CA ILE A 15 -14.68 -2.33 -5.90
C ILE A 15 -14.66 -1.00 -5.14
N THR A 16 -15.73 -0.22 -5.23
CA THR A 16 -15.81 1.16 -4.72
C THR A 16 -15.50 1.21 -3.23
N GLU A 17 -16.19 0.39 -2.44
CA GLU A 17 -16.01 0.35 -0.98
C GLU A 17 -14.60 -0.09 -0.56
N ARG A 18 -14.03 -1.07 -1.25
CA ARG A 18 -12.66 -1.53 -0.97
C ARG A 18 -11.66 -0.40 -1.25
N LYS A 19 -11.78 0.26 -2.40
CA LYS A 19 -10.90 1.37 -2.79
C LYS A 19 -11.01 2.56 -1.85
N ARG A 20 -12.22 2.87 -1.38
CA ARG A 20 -12.45 3.93 -0.40
C ARG A 20 -11.74 3.65 0.93
N ARG A 21 -11.81 2.41 1.44
CA ARG A 21 -11.12 2.02 2.67
C ARG A 21 -9.60 2.03 2.52
N GLU A 22 -9.09 1.57 1.38
CA GLU A 22 -7.65 1.64 1.07
C GLU A 22 -7.17 3.10 1.12
N GLN A 23 -7.90 4.02 0.48
CA GLN A 23 -7.55 5.44 0.47
C GLN A 23 -7.67 6.11 1.84
N GLU A 24 -8.70 5.79 2.61
CA GLU A 24 -8.89 6.31 3.97
C GLU A 24 -7.75 5.85 4.90
N TYR A 25 -7.36 4.58 4.81
CA TYR A 25 -6.20 4.06 5.53
C TYR A 25 -4.92 4.80 5.14
N GLU A 26 -4.61 4.91 3.85
CA GLU A 26 -3.41 5.61 3.36
C GLU A 26 -3.36 7.06 3.85
N GLN A 27 -4.49 7.78 3.76
CA GLN A 27 -4.58 9.17 4.22
C GLN A 27 -4.33 9.32 5.72
N ILE A 28 -4.91 8.44 6.53
CA ILE A 28 -4.73 8.50 7.99
C ILE A 28 -3.31 8.12 8.35
N PHE A 29 -2.80 7.01 7.81
CA PHE A 29 -1.50 6.46 8.17
C PHE A 29 -0.35 7.40 7.77
N ASN A 30 -0.39 7.94 6.55
CA ASN A 30 0.60 8.91 6.07
C ASN A 30 0.35 10.34 6.60
N GLY A 31 -0.87 10.64 7.03
CA GLY A 31 -1.20 11.94 7.63
C GLY A 31 -0.68 12.12 9.07
N VAL A 32 -0.24 11.05 9.74
CA VAL A 32 0.36 11.15 11.08
C VAL A 32 1.76 11.76 10.96
N PRO A 33 2.05 12.89 11.64
CA PRO A 33 3.33 13.60 11.51
C PRO A 33 4.50 12.90 12.23
N ASN A 34 4.21 11.85 13.00
CA ASN A 34 5.21 11.07 13.72
C ASN A 34 5.58 9.83 12.90
N PRO A 35 6.84 9.36 12.97
CA PRO A 35 7.24 8.10 12.36
C PRO A 35 6.40 6.93 12.89
N LEU A 36 5.83 6.14 11.98
CA LEU A 36 5.05 4.94 12.29
C LEU A 36 5.59 3.74 11.52
N THR A 37 5.48 2.58 12.17
CA THR A 37 5.82 1.28 11.59
C THR A 37 4.70 0.29 11.89
N VAL A 38 4.35 -0.56 10.92
CA VAL A 38 3.54 -1.76 11.14
C VAL A 38 4.48 -2.96 11.09
N ASN A 39 4.45 -3.79 12.12
CA ASN A 39 5.25 -5.00 12.19
C ASN A 39 4.33 -6.21 12.36
N ASP A 40 4.75 -7.35 11.83
CA ASP A 40 4.12 -8.64 12.13
C ASP A 40 4.35 -8.96 13.62
N PRO A 41 3.29 -9.25 14.39
CA PRO A 41 3.43 -9.47 15.83
C PRO A 41 4.10 -10.79 16.20
N GLU A 42 4.12 -11.78 15.30
CA GLU A 42 4.71 -13.09 15.53
C GLU A 42 6.18 -13.13 15.11
N THR A 43 6.50 -12.59 13.94
CA THR A 43 7.86 -12.64 13.36
C THR A 43 8.67 -11.38 13.67
N GLY A 44 8.02 -10.28 14.00
CA GLY A 44 8.65 -8.95 14.11
C GLY A 44 8.88 -8.26 12.76
N GLU A 45 8.60 -8.94 11.64
CA GLU A 45 8.88 -8.43 10.29
C GLU A 45 8.26 -7.04 10.07
N LEU A 46 9.06 -6.11 9.57
CA LEU A 46 8.59 -4.77 9.25
C LEU A 46 7.73 -4.81 7.97
N LEU A 47 6.42 -4.69 8.13
CA LEU A 47 5.45 -4.78 7.03
C LEU A 47 5.24 -3.44 6.35
N GLU A 48 5.26 -2.34 7.11
CA GLU A 48 4.96 -1.02 6.57
C GLU A 48 5.61 0.13 7.37
N VAL A 49 5.90 1.24 6.69
CA VAL A 49 6.29 2.52 7.28
C VAL A 49 5.51 3.65 6.64
N ASN A 50 5.22 4.71 7.42
CA ASN A 50 4.53 5.90 6.92
C ASN A 50 5.51 6.92 6.32
N ASP A 51 4.97 7.96 5.66
CA ASP A 51 5.77 9.00 5.01
C ASP A 51 6.69 9.74 6.00
N ALA A 52 6.24 10.02 7.23
CA ALA A 52 7.07 10.65 8.26
C ALA A 52 8.31 9.81 8.64
N MET A 53 8.21 8.48 8.59
CA MET A 53 9.34 7.58 8.81
C MET A 53 10.33 7.62 7.64
N CYS A 54 9.84 7.72 6.40
CA CYS A 54 10.69 7.92 5.22
C CYS A 54 11.43 9.26 5.31
N GLU A 55 10.74 10.33 5.69
CA GLU A 55 11.31 11.68 5.82
C GLU A 55 12.42 11.74 6.87
N ILE A 56 12.19 11.16 8.06
CA ILE A 56 13.18 11.23 9.16
C ILE A 56 14.43 10.39 8.86
N LEU A 57 14.27 9.25 8.19
CA LEU A 57 15.38 8.38 7.84
C LEU A 57 16.07 8.79 6.53
N GLY A 58 15.40 9.55 5.67
CA GLY A 58 15.91 9.98 4.37
C GLY A 58 16.03 8.83 3.36
N TYR A 59 15.24 7.77 3.52
CA TYR A 59 15.22 6.62 2.62
C TYR A 59 13.81 6.37 2.09
N GLU A 60 13.74 5.85 0.87
CA GLU A 60 12.48 5.35 0.30
C GLU A 60 11.94 4.17 1.10
N LYS A 61 10.60 4.05 1.10
CA LYS A 61 9.87 3.00 1.84
C LYS A 61 10.44 1.61 1.57
N GLU A 62 10.65 1.24 0.32
CA GLU A 62 11.16 -0.08 -0.09
C GLU A 62 12.56 -0.36 0.48
N THR A 63 13.39 0.68 0.59
CA THR A 63 14.73 0.57 1.17
C THR A 63 14.63 0.34 2.67
N ILE A 64 13.72 1.03 3.36
CA ILE A 64 13.49 0.85 4.80
C ILE A 64 12.94 -0.55 5.09
N LEU A 65 11.95 -1.01 4.32
CA LEU A 65 11.37 -2.35 4.47
C LEU A 65 12.42 -3.44 4.21
N GLY A 66 13.20 -3.32 3.13
CA GLY A 66 14.26 -4.27 2.82
C GLY A 66 15.35 -4.33 3.88
N LYS A 67 15.67 -3.20 4.53
CA LYS A 67 16.67 -3.15 5.61
C LYS A 67 16.09 -3.49 6.99
N GLY A 68 14.80 -3.31 7.23
CA GLY A 68 14.14 -3.56 8.52
C GLY A 68 14.40 -4.97 9.04
N ASN A 69 14.43 -5.94 8.13
CA ASN A 69 14.74 -7.33 8.43
C ASN A 69 16.22 -7.57 8.81
N ASP A 70 17.13 -6.66 8.42
CA ASP A 70 18.56 -6.72 8.77
C ASP A 70 18.86 -6.05 10.12
N TRP A 71 18.11 -5.02 10.51
CA TRP A 71 18.35 -4.22 11.72
C TRP A 71 17.80 -4.84 13.02
N GLN A 72 16.88 -5.81 12.90
CA GLN A 72 16.18 -6.42 14.04
C GLN A 72 16.78 -7.77 14.50
N GLN A 73 17.88 -8.22 13.89
CA GLN A 73 18.71 -9.33 14.38
C GLN A 73 19.82 -8.82 15.30
#